data_AF-A0A855XQM0-F1
#
_entry.id   AF-A0A855XQM0-F1
#
_cell.length_a   1.000
_cell.length_b   1.000
_cell.length_c   1.000
_cell.angle_alpha   90.00
_cell.angle_beta   90.00
_cell.angle_gamma   90.00
#
_symmetry.space_group_name_H-M   'P 1'
#
loop_
_entity.id
_entity.type
_entity.pdbx_description
1 polymer ?
#
loop_
_entity_poly.entity_id
_entity_poly.type
_entity_poly.pdbx_seq_one_letter_code
_entity_poly.pdbx_strand_id
1 'polypeptide(L)'
;MDNPVQTLDDGFLEKSLLQGQQNAQNLVRVFKRVKEIGEEAKRNNQRTNQAIKQFQKKLDETNKIANKAIDISRIDHNQDRKVVKAVYAKSTLLAKKWIADHHTADYGGGDYLMKKIGQVRSAIYHELKDKYNVNVRSDLKMADLESCIDWINSLSLDALNAWRLADRQTTLDTLNKWESIHKLPLTKPKD
;
A
#
# COMPACT_ATOMS: atom_id res chain seq x y z
N MET A 1 -75.94 -64.33 38.48
CA MET A 1 -74.67 -65.01 38.75
C MET A 1 -73.57 -64.16 38.16
N ASP A 2 -72.91 -63.45 39.06
CA ASP A 2 -71.55 -62.91 39.10
C ASP A 2 -70.75 -62.85 37.80
N ASN A 3 -70.50 -61.62 37.35
CA ASN A 3 -69.42 -61.29 36.44
C ASN A 3 -68.12 -61.23 37.26
N PRO A 4 -67.07 -62.02 36.93
CA PRO A 4 -65.80 -61.89 37.60
C PRO A 4 -65.17 -60.57 37.13
N VAL A 5 -65.11 -59.59 38.02
CA VAL A 5 -64.23 -58.44 37.87
C VAL A 5 -62.81 -59.02 37.80
N GLN A 6 -62.23 -59.07 36.60
CA GLN A 6 -60.80 -59.30 36.44
C GLN A 6 -60.10 -58.15 37.15
N THR A 7 -59.64 -58.42 38.36
CA THR A 7 -58.68 -57.60 39.09
C THR A 7 -57.48 -57.43 38.19
N LEU A 8 -57.33 -56.24 37.61
CA LEU A 8 -56.06 -55.78 37.05
C LEU A 8 -55.00 -56.06 38.11
N ASP A 9 -54.04 -56.92 37.77
CA ASP A 9 -52.95 -57.32 38.65
C ASP A 9 -52.27 -56.06 39.21
N ASP A 10 -52.45 -55.80 40.51
CA ASP A 10 -51.97 -54.61 41.21
C ASP A 10 -50.45 -54.43 41.01
N GLY A 11 -49.72 -55.53 40.77
CA GLY A 11 -48.28 -55.51 40.47
C GLY A 11 -47.90 -54.85 39.13
N PHE A 12 -48.82 -54.80 38.14
CA PHE A 12 -48.60 -54.07 36.88
C PHE A 12 -48.74 -52.56 37.08
N LEU A 13 -49.78 -52.13 37.82
CA LEU A 13 -50.03 -50.72 38.12
C LEU A 13 -48.90 -50.15 38.99
N GLU A 14 -48.43 -50.89 39.99
CA GLU A 14 -47.32 -50.49 40.86
C GLU A 14 -46.01 -50.31 40.09
N LYS A 15 -45.68 -51.25 39.18
CA LYS A 15 -44.49 -51.13 38.30
C LYS A 15 -44.58 -49.92 37.37
N SER A 16 -45.75 -49.66 36.80
CA SER A 16 -45.97 -48.52 35.89
C SER A 16 -45.84 -47.18 36.63
N LEU A 17 -46.33 -47.10 37.87
CA LEU A 17 -46.17 -45.93 38.75
C LEU A 17 -44.70 -45.69 39.15
N LEU A 18 -43.96 -46.75 39.51
CA LEU A 18 -42.53 -46.69 39.80
C LEU A 18 -41.71 -46.23 38.59
N GLN A 19 -42.01 -46.76 37.41
CA GLN A 19 -41.39 -46.34 36.14
C GLN A 19 -41.69 -44.86 35.85
N GLY A 20 -42.93 -44.41 36.07
CA GLY A 20 -43.35 -43.02 35.92
C GLY A 20 -42.61 -42.07 36.87
N GLN A 21 -42.43 -42.47 38.14
CA GLN A 21 -41.65 -41.71 39.11
C GLN A 21 -40.17 -41.62 38.72
N GLN A 22 -39.56 -42.71 38.28
CA GLN A 22 -38.17 -42.72 37.81
C GLN A 22 -37.99 -41.82 36.58
N ASN A 23 -38.92 -41.88 35.62
CA ASN A 23 -38.91 -41.01 34.45
C ASN A 23 -39.04 -39.53 34.83
N ALA A 24 -39.92 -39.19 35.77
CA ALA A 24 -40.05 -37.83 36.28
C ALA A 24 -38.77 -37.32 36.96
N GLN A 25 -38.11 -38.16 37.76
CA GLN A 25 -36.83 -37.82 38.39
C GLN A 25 -35.71 -37.62 37.35
N ASN A 26 -35.67 -38.47 36.32
CA ASN A 26 -34.72 -38.32 35.21
C ASN A 26 -34.96 -37.03 34.44
N LEU A 27 -36.21 -36.67 34.15
CA LEU A 27 -36.56 -35.40 33.49
C LEU A 27 -36.13 -34.20 34.33
N VAL A 28 -36.34 -34.22 35.65
CA VAL A 28 -35.88 -33.15 36.55
C VAL A 28 -34.34 -33.03 36.53
N ARG A 29 -33.62 -34.15 36.50
CA ARG A 29 -32.14 -34.16 36.43
C ARG A 29 -31.65 -33.59 35.10
N VAL A 30 -32.23 -34.01 33.99
CA VAL A 30 -31.90 -33.50 32.65
C VAL A 30 -32.19 -31.99 32.57
N PHE A 31 -33.34 -31.55 33.07
CA PHE A 31 -33.71 -30.14 33.08
C PHE A 31 -32.70 -29.27 33.85
N LYS A 32 -32.29 -29.71 35.04
CA LYS A 32 -31.24 -29.03 35.82
C LYS A 32 -29.93 -28.96 35.04
N ARG A 33 -29.52 -30.06 34.41
CA ARG A 33 -28.27 -30.10 33.64
C ARG A 33 -28.30 -29.19 32.41
N VAL A 34 -29.42 -29.14 31.69
CA VAL A 34 -29.59 -28.23 30.54
C VAL A 34 -29.54 -26.77 30.99
N LYS A 35 -30.14 -26.46 32.15
CA LYS A 35 -30.07 -25.10 32.72
C LYS A 35 -28.63 -24.69 33.05
N GLU A 36 -27.85 -25.57 33.69
CA GLU A 36 -26.43 -25.33 33.98
C GLU A 36 -25.62 -25.06 32.70
N ILE A 37 -25.83 -25.87 31.66
CA ILE A 37 -25.18 -25.71 30.35
C ILE A 37 -25.55 -24.36 29.73
N GLY A 38 -26.83 -23.96 29.80
CA GLY A 38 -27.30 -22.67 29.30
C GLY A 38 -26.66 -21.48 30.01
N GLU A 39 -26.50 -21.56 31.33
CA GLU A 39 -25.82 -20.52 32.11
C GLU A 39 -24.32 -20.46 31.80
N GLU A 40 -23.66 -21.61 31.63
CA GLU A 40 -22.26 -21.67 31.24
C GLU A 40 -22.00 -21.12 29.84
N ALA A 41 -22.86 -21.48 28.87
CA ALA A 41 -22.81 -20.93 27.52
C ALA A 41 -22.95 -19.41 27.52
N LYS A 42 -23.87 -18.87 28.34
CA LYS A 42 -24.05 -17.41 28.50
C LYS A 42 -22.79 -16.74 29.06
N ARG A 43 -22.17 -17.32 30.10
CA ARG A 43 -20.91 -16.82 30.68
C ARG A 43 -19.76 -16.86 29.66
N ASN A 44 -19.63 -17.94 28.91
CA ASN A 44 -18.60 -18.08 27.88
C ASN A 44 -18.79 -17.04 26.78
N ASN A 45 -20.02 -16.83 26.30
CA ASN A 45 -20.30 -15.84 25.27
C ASN A 45 -19.96 -14.40 25.73
N GLN A 46 -20.25 -14.06 27.00
CA GLN A 46 -19.84 -12.78 27.58
C GLN A 46 -18.31 -12.61 27.63
N ARG A 47 -17.57 -13.64 28.05
CA ARG A 47 -16.09 -13.63 28.08
C ARG A 47 -15.50 -13.51 26.68
N THR A 48 -16.02 -14.25 25.71
CA THR A 48 -15.58 -14.16 24.31
C THR A 48 -15.79 -12.77 23.75
N ASN A 49 -16.95 -12.16 23.99
CA ASN A 49 -17.22 -10.79 23.54
C ASN A 49 -16.28 -9.75 24.18
N GLN A 50 -15.91 -9.93 25.45
CA GLN A 50 -14.91 -9.07 26.10
C GLN A 50 -13.53 -9.25 25.48
N ALA A 51 -13.13 -10.50 25.20
CA ALA A 51 -11.86 -10.80 24.55
C ALA A 51 -11.78 -10.20 23.14
N ILE A 52 -12.84 -10.30 22.34
CA ILE A 52 -12.92 -9.69 20.99
C ILE A 52 -12.72 -8.17 21.08
N LYS A 53 -13.39 -7.50 22.03
CA LYS A 53 -13.23 -6.04 22.23
C LYS A 53 -11.78 -5.67 22.60
N GLN A 54 -11.13 -6.45 23.45
CA GLN A 54 -9.73 -6.23 23.82
C GLN A 54 -8.78 -6.46 22.64
N PHE A 55 -9.03 -7.49 21.82
CA PHE A 55 -8.27 -7.74 20.61
C PHE A 55 -8.42 -6.61 19.59
N GLN A 56 -9.64 -6.11 19.38
CA GLN A 56 -9.89 -4.94 18.52
C GLN A 56 -9.12 -3.70 19.00
N LYS A 57 -9.14 -3.42 20.31
CA LYS A 57 -8.36 -2.31 20.87
C LYS A 57 -6.85 -2.46 20.63
N LYS A 58 -6.29 -3.66 20.84
CA LYS A 58 -4.87 -3.94 20.56
C LYS A 58 -4.55 -3.83 19.07
N LEU A 59 -5.45 -4.24 18.18
CA LEU A 59 -5.30 -4.07 16.74
C LEU A 59 -5.26 -2.58 16.36
N ASP A 60 -6.15 -1.76 16.93
CA ASP A 60 -6.15 -0.32 16.70
C ASP A 60 -4.88 0.36 17.20
N GLU A 61 -4.39 -0.03 18.38
CA GLU A 61 -3.11 0.43 18.93
C GLU A 61 -1.93 0.01 18.04
N THR A 62 -1.92 -1.23 17.57
CA THR A 62 -0.89 -1.75 16.65
C THR A 62 -0.91 -1.01 15.32
N ASN A 63 -2.10 -0.76 14.76
CA ASN A 63 -2.26 0.02 13.52
C ASN A 63 -1.79 1.46 13.69
N LYS A 64 -2.05 2.09 14.84
CA LYS A 64 -1.51 3.43 15.15
C LYS A 64 0.01 3.44 15.21
N ILE A 65 0.62 2.44 15.83
CA ILE A 65 2.09 2.31 15.90
C ILE A 65 2.68 2.06 14.50
N ALA A 66 2.08 1.16 13.72
CA ALA A 66 2.50 0.86 12.36
C ALA A 66 2.40 2.09 11.45
N ASN A 67 1.28 2.81 11.51
CA ASN A 67 1.10 4.06 10.74
C ASN A 67 2.09 5.14 11.17
N LYS A 68 2.37 5.27 12.48
CA LYS A 68 3.38 6.21 12.98
C LYS A 68 4.79 5.84 12.49
N ALA A 69 5.13 4.56 12.42
CA ALA A 69 6.40 4.10 11.84
C ALA A 69 6.47 4.36 10.32
N ILE A 70 5.34 4.23 9.60
CA ILE A 70 5.23 4.55 8.18
C ILE A 70 5.38 6.06 7.94
N ASP A 71 4.75 6.91 8.74
CA ASP A 71 4.87 8.38 8.65
C ASP A 71 6.29 8.85 8.94
N ILE A 72 7.01 8.20 9.86
CA ILE A 72 8.44 8.45 10.08
C ILE A 72 9.29 8.02 8.87
N SER A 73 8.82 7.08 8.03
CA SER A 73 9.60 6.53 6.92
C SER A 73 9.47 7.27 5.59
N ARG A 74 8.48 8.17 5.45
CA ARG A 74 8.26 8.98 4.24
C ARG A 74 9.02 10.30 4.33
N ILE A 75 9.47 10.78 3.19
CA ILE A 75 10.08 12.10 3.05
C ILE A 75 9.11 13.18 3.55
N ASP A 76 9.54 13.98 4.55
CA ASP A 76 8.83 15.19 4.94
C ASP A 76 8.88 16.21 3.77
N HIS A 77 7.90 17.11 3.69
CA HIS A 77 7.81 18.16 2.67
C HIS A 77 9.13 18.93 2.42
N ASN A 78 9.93 19.19 3.46
CA ASN A 78 11.22 19.86 3.35
C ASN A 78 12.30 18.97 2.70
N GLN A 79 12.28 17.68 2.98
CA GLN A 79 13.18 16.71 2.36
C GLN A 79 12.82 16.50 0.88
N ASP A 80 11.53 16.50 0.54
CA ASP A 80 11.06 16.40 -0.85
C ASP A 80 11.58 17.60 -1.65
N ARG A 81 11.49 18.79 -1.06
CA ARG A 81 12.06 20.01 -1.64
C ARG A 81 13.56 19.91 -1.89
N LYS A 82 14.33 19.26 -1.01
CA LYS A 82 15.78 19.05 -1.21
C LYS A 82 16.05 18.13 -2.40
N VAL A 83 15.32 17.02 -2.50
CA VAL A 83 15.41 16.10 -3.66
C VAL A 83 15.03 16.82 -4.95
N VAL A 84 13.94 17.59 -4.94
CA VAL A 84 13.51 18.40 -6.08
C VAL A 84 14.61 19.36 -6.52
N LYS A 85 15.20 20.09 -5.59
CA LYS A 85 16.30 21.02 -5.88
C LYS A 85 17.49 20.30 -6.51
N ALA A 86 17.89 19.14 -5.96
CA ALA A 86 18.99 18.34 -6.51
C ALA A 86 18.69 17.89 -7.95
N VAL A 87 17.49 17.36 -8.21
CA VAL A 87 17.05 16.96 -9.56
C VAL A 87 17.03 18.16 -10.52
N TYR A 88 16.57 19.33 -10.07
CA TYR A 88 16.53 20.54 -10.91
C TYR A 88 17.94 21.03 -11.28
N ALA A 89 18.84 21.09 -10.30
CA ALA A 89 20.23 21.47 -10.54
C ALA A 89 20.91 20.49 -11.50
N LYS A 90 20.75 19.18 -11.24
CA LYS A 90 21.36 18.13 -12.06
C LYS A 90 20.79 18.08 -13.47
N SER A 91 19.47 18.20 -13.64
CA SER A 91 18.84 18.23 -14.97
C SER A 91 19.31 19.42 -15.80
N THR A 92 19.56 20.57 -15.17
CA THR A 92 20.12 21.74 -15.86
C THR A 92 21.54 21.48 -16.36
N LEU A 93 22.39 20.91 -15.50
CA LEU A 93 23.77 20.58 -15.85
C LEU A 93 23.84 19.54 -16.98
N LEU A 94 23.07 18.46 -16.86
CA LEU A 94 23.05 17.39 -17.84
C LEU A 94 22.41 17.84 -19.16
N ALA A 95 21.38 18.68 -19.15
CA ALA A 95 20.80 19.23 -20.38
C ALA A 95 21.81 20.08 -21.16
N LYS A 96 22.54 20.97 -20.48
CA LYS A 96 23.60 21.76 -21.12
C LYS A 96 24.70 20.86 -21.69
N LYS A 97 25.12 19.85 -20.94
CA LYS A 97 26.10 18.86 -21.40
C LYS A 97 25.59 18.13 -22.65
N TRP A 98 24.35 17.65 -22.64
CA TRP A 98 23.78 16.93 -23.78
C TRP A 98 23.78 17.79 -25.05
N ILE A 99 23.40 19.07 -24.93
CA ILE A 99 23.40 20.01 -26.05
C ILE A 99 24.82 20.23 -26.57
N ALA A 100 25.80 20.41 -25.68
CA ALA A 100 27.19 20.54 -26.07
C ALA A 100 27.76 19.28 -26.75
N ASP A 101 27.36 18.09 -26.29
CA ASP A 101 27.83 16.80 -26.84
C ASP A 101 27.21 16.48 -28.21
N HIS A 102 26.01 17.01 -28.51
CA HIS A 102 25.26 16.69 -29.74
C HIS A 102 25.25 17.84 -30.77
N HIS A 103 25.56 19.06 -30.34
CA HIS A 103 25.57 20.28 -31.14
C HIS A 103 26.79 21.14 -30.77
N THR A 104 26.58 22.44 -30.53
CA THR A 104 27.55 23.36 -29.95
C THR A 104 27.03 23.90 -28.62
N ALA A 105 27.92 24.44 -27.79
CA ALA A 105 27.50 25.21 -26.61
C ALA A 105 26.47 26.28 -27.02
N ASP A 106 25.40 26.41 -26.23
CA ASP A 106 24.28 27.36 -26.42
C ASP A 106 23.39 27.18 -27.66
N TYR A 107 23.48 26.04 -28.36
CA TYR A 107 22.62 25.72 -29.50
C TYR A 107 21.14 25.57 -29.11
N GLY A 108 20.22 26.06 -29.96
CA GLY A 108 18.76 25.95 -29.78
C GLY A 108 18.11 27.04 -28.91
N GLY A 109 18.91 27.89 -28.25
CA GLY A 109 18.41 28.98 -27.43
C GLY A 109 17.68 28.55 -26.15
N GLY A 110 17.10 29.53 -25.46
CA GLY A 110 16.49 29.33 -24.13
C GLY A 110 15.30 28.37 -24.14
N ASP A 111 14.44 28.43 -25.16
CA ASP A 111 13.24 27.59 -25.24
C ASP A 111 13.60 26.12 -25.41
N TYR A 112 14.55 25.81 -26.31
CA TYR A 112 15.04 24.45 -26.49
C TYR A 112 15.75 23.93 -25.23
N LEU A 113 16.59 24.76 -24.60
CA LEU A 113 17.22 24.42 -23.33
C LEU A 113 16.17 24.07 -22.27
N MET A 114 15.10 24.86 -22.13
CA MET A 114 14.04 24.58 -21.17
C MET A 114 13.29 23.27 -21.46
N LYS A 115 13.05 22.96 -22.74
CA LYS A 115 12.47 21.66 -23.14
C LYS A 115 13.41 20.51 -22.81
N LYS A 116 14.71 20.64 -23.11
CA LYS A 116 15.72 19.63 -22.81
C LYS A 116 15.89 19.41 -21.31
N ILE A 117 15.88 20.47 -20.50
CA ILE A 117 15.85 20.38 -19.03
C ILE A 117 14.63 19.55 -18.57
N GLY A 118 13.46 19.79 -19.14
CA GLY A 118 12.25 19.01 -18.83
C GLY A 118 12.39 17.52 -19.17
N GLN A 119 12.96 17.19 -20.33
CA GLN A 119 13.22 15.80 -20.73
C GLN A 119 14.21 15.11 -19.77
N VAL A 120 15.35 15.74 -19.50
CA VAL A 120 16.38 15.20 -18.61
C VAL A 120 15.82 15.04 -17.19
N ARG A 121 15.04 16.00 -16.70
CA ARG A 121 14.36 15.90 -15.40
C ARG A 121 13.44 14.69 -15.34
N SER A 122 12.65 14.45 -16.40
CA SER A 122 11.80 13.27 -16.48
C SER A 122 12.61 11.99 -16.47
N ALA A 123 13.75 11.94 -17.17
CA ALA A 123 14.66 10.79 -17.18
C ALA A 123 15.22 10.52 -15.78
N ILE A 124 15.73 11.53 -15.07
CA ILE A 124 16.23 11.39 -13.69
C ILE A 124 15.12 10.86 -12.75
N TYR A 125 13.88 11.32 -12.90
CA TYR A 125 12.78 10.79 -12.08
C TYR A 125 12.44 9.33 -12.38
N HIS A 126 12.62 8.87 -13.61
CA HIS A 126 12.46 7.45 -13.91
C HIS A 126 13.56 6.63 -13.23
N GLU A 127 14.82 7.03 -13.35
CA GLU A 127 15.92 6.32 -12.70
C GLU A 127 15.77 6.33 -11.16
N LEU A 128 15.27 7.42 -10.57
CA LEU A 128 14.95 7.49 -9.14
C LEU A 128 13.87 6.47 -8.74
N LYS A 129 12.80 6.36 -9.54
CA LYS A 129 11.72 5.41 -9.28
C LYS A 129 12.21 3.97 -9.35
N ASP A 130 13.02 3.67 -10.35
CA ASP A 130 13.56 2.33 -10.57
C ASP A 130 14.55 1.96 -9.46
N LYS A 131 15.48 2.85 -9.11
CA LYS A 131 16.48 2.63 -8.05
C LYS A 131 15.86 2.37 -6.68
N TYR A 132 14.85 3.13 -6.31
CA TYR A 132 14.23 3.06 -4.98
C TYR A 132 12.95 2.20 -4.97
N ASN A 133 12.58 1.60 -6.10
CA ASN A 133 11.37 0.81 -6.28
C ASN A 133 10.10 1.54 -5.78
N VAL A 134 9.89 2.77 -6.28
CA VAL A 134 8.76 3.62 -5.90
C VAL A 134 7.91 4.03 -7.09
N ASN A 135 6.60 4.10 -6.91
CA ASN A 135 5.67 4.50 -7.97
C ASN A 135 5.68 6.00 -8.22
N VAL A 136 5.79 6.79 -7.14
CA VAL A 136 5.83 8.26 -7.17
C VAL A 136 6.97 8.77 -6.30
N ARG A 137 7.51 9.96 -6.64
CA ARG A 137 8.64 10.56 -5.91
C ARG A 137 8.36 10.73 -4.41
N SER A 138 7.13 11.08 -4.04
CA SER A 138 6.72 11.24 -2.65
C SER A 138 6.76 9.94 -1.83
N ASP A 139 6.87 8.79 -2.49
CA ASP A 139 7.01 7.49 -1.83
C ASP A 139 8.47 7.08 -1.62
N LEU A 140 9.44 7.91 -2.02
CA LEU A 140 10.85 7.69 -1.68
C LEU A 140 10.96 7.50 -0.16
N LYS A 141 11.39 6.30 0.25
CA LYS A 141 11.56 5.93 1.65
C LYS A 141 12.92 6.39 2.16
N MET A 142 12.97 6.76 3.43
CA MET A 142 14.10 7.34 4.18
C MET A 142 15.44 6.59 4.21
N ALA A 143 15.69 5.56 3.38
CA ALA A 143 16.86 4.69 3.55
C ALA A 143 18.20 5.44 3.61
N ASP A 144 18.32 6.59 2.95
CA ASP A 144 19.19 7.71 3.34
C ASP A 144 18.98 8.89 2.34
N LEU A 145 18.51 10.04 2.83
CA LEU A 145 18.30 11.25 2.01
C LEU A 145 19.61 11.72 1.37
N GLU A 146 20.72 11.60 2.11
CA GLU A 146 22.04 12.01 1.67
C GLU A 146 22.50 11.11 0.52
N SER A 147 22.42 9.79 0.70
CA SER A 147 22.63 8.82 -0.39
C SER A 147 21.75 9.08 -1.63
N CYS A 148 20.50 9.52 -1.46
CA CYS A 148 19.63 9.88 -2.58
C CYS A 148 20.13 11.12 -3.33
N ILE A 149 20.49 12.17 -2.59
CA ILE A 149 21.05 13.40 -3.17
C ILE A 149 22.40 13.12 -3.83
N ASP A 150 23.27 12.35 -3.18
CA ASP A 150 24.58 11.96 -3.70
C ASP A 150 24.46 11.13 -4.96
N TRP A 151 23.49 10.21 -4.99
CA TRP A 151 23.22 9.44 -6.19
C TRP A 151 22.66 10.31 -7.33
N ILE A 152 21.74 11.24 -7.05
CA ILE A 152 21.30 12.21 -8.07
C ILE A 152 22.49 13.02 -8.60
N ASN A 153 23.38 13.44 -7.69
CA ASN A 153 24.57 14.22 -8.05
C ASN A 153 25.60 13.40 -8.82
N SER A 154 25.65 12.07 -8.65
CA SER A 154 26.56 11.19 -9.38
C SER A 154 26.08 10.80 -10.77
N LEU A 155 24.79 10.99 -11.10
CA LEU A 155 24.25 10.68 -12.43
C LEU A 155 25.04 11.35 -13.55
N SER A 156 25.34 10.61 -14.61
CA SER A 156 25.88 11.14 -15.87
C SER A 156 24.85 11.00 -16.99
N LEU A 157 25.13 11.53 -18.18
CA LEU A 157 24.27 11.26 -19.35
C LEU A 157 24.24 9.76 -19.69
N ASP A 158 25.36 9.07 -19.54
CA ASP A 158 25.49 7.64 -19.83
C ASP A 158 24.71 6.77 -18.85
N ALA A 159 24.47 7.27 -17.64
CA ALA A 159 23.65 6.60 -16.63
C ALA A 159 22.14 6.74 -16.91
N LEU A 160 21.73 7.64 -17.81
CA LEU A 160 20.34 7.84 -18.18
C LEU A 160 20.03 7.08 -19.47
N ASN A 161 18.83 6.51 -19.54
CA ASN A 161 18.43 5.81 -20.74
C ASN A 161 18.40 6.75 -21.97
N ALA A 162 19.19 6.44 -23.00
CA ALA A 162 19.39 7.28 -24.18
C ALA A 162 18.09 7.64 -24.91
N TRP A 163 17.11 6.72 -24.99
CA TRP A 163 15.82 7.01 -25.64
C TRP A 163 15.02 8.08 -24.88
N ARG A 164 15.23 8.22 -23.57
CA ARG A 164 14.58 9.26 -22.76
C ARG A 164 15.21 10.64 -22.98
N LEU A 165 16.44 10.68 -23.46
CA LEU A 165 17.23 11.89 -23.72
C LEU A 165 17.15 12.35 -25.17
N ALA A 166 16.84 11.44 -26.09
CA ALA A 166 16.64 11.75 -27.50
C ALA A 166 15.57 12.83 -27.68
N ASP A 167 15.79 13.72 -28.64
CA ASP A 167 14.83 14.76 -28.96
C ASP A 167 13.52 14.15 -29.45
N ARG A 168 12.44 14.44 -28.73
CA ARG A 168 11.06 14.10 -29.12
C ARG A 168 10.55 15.16 -30.07
N GLN A 169 9.48 14.84 -30.81
CA GLN A 169 8.85 15.76 -31.75
C GLN A 169 8.65 17.17 -31.18
N THR A 170 8.11 17.30 -29.96
CA THR A 170 7.85 18.61 -29.34
C THR A 170 9.11 19.42 -29.03
N THR A 171 10.24 18.74 -28.87
CA THR A 171 11.55 19.34 -28.59
C THR A 171 12.23 19.70 -29.91
N LEU A 172 12.12 18.84 -30.93
CA LEU A 172 12.51 19.14 -32.31
C LEU A 172 11.72 20.31 -32.90
N ASP A 173 10.42 20.42 -32.66
CA ASP A 173 9.61 21.53 -33.15
C ASP A 173 10.12 22.88 -32.59
N THR A 174 10.60 22.86 -31.35
CA THR A 174 11.17 24.04 -30.69
C THR A 174 12.56 24.34 -31.27
N LEU A 175 13.37 23.31 -31.48
CA LEU A 175 14.69 23.42 -32.09
C LEU A 175 14.60 23.96 -33.53
N ASN A 176 13.76 23.35 -34.35
CA ASN A 176 13.59 23.67 -35.77
C ASN A 176 13.06 25.09 -35.97
N LYS A 177 12.22 25.60 -35.05
CA LYS A 177 11.82 27.02 -35.05
C LYS A 177 13.02 27.94 -34.84
N TRP A 178 13.88 27.61 -33.87
CA TRP A 178 15.09 28.37 -33.60
C TRP A 178 16.08 28.28 -34.78
N GLU A 179 16.32 27.09 -35.32
CA GLU A 179 17.18 26.86 -36.49
C GLU A 179 16.69 27.63 -37.71
N SER A 180 15.38 27.65 -37.97
CA SER A 180 14.79 28.41 -39.06
C SER A 180 15.04 29.92 -38.94
N ILE A 181 14.95 30.48 -37.74
CA ILE A 181 15.23 31.90 -37.48
C ILE A 181 16.71 32.21 -37.74
N HIS A 182 17.60 31.29 -37.37
CA HIS A 182 19.06 31.44 -37.49
C HIS A 182 19.62 30.97 -38.84
N LYS A 183 18.74 30.58 -39.79
CA LYS A 183 19.11 30.07 -41.13
C LYS A 183 20.02 28.84 -41.07
N LEU A 184 19.80 27.98 -40.09
CA LEU A 184 20.50 26.71 -39.91
C LEU A 184 19.71 25.55 -40.53
N PRO A 185 20.37 24.45 -40.92
CA PRO A 185 19.68 23.24 -41.37
C PRO A 185 18.77 22.69 -40.28
N LEU A 186 17.55 22.29 -40.67
CA LEU A 186 16.58 21.75 -39.71
C LEU A 186 16.98 20.34 -39.24
N THR A 187 16.99 20.15 -37.93
CA THR A 187 17.26 18.84 -37.32
C THR A 187 16.11 17.88 -37.61
N LYS A 188 16.47 16.69 -38.12
CA LYS A 188 15.52 15.60 -38.40
C LYS A 188 15.36 14.69 -37.18
N PRO A 189 14.18 14.06 -36.99
CA PRO A 189 14.03 12.98 -36.02
C PRO A 189 15.06 11.88 -36.32
N LYS A 190 15.67 11.33 -35.27
CA LYS A 190 16.39 10.06 -35.37
C LYS A 190 15.36 8.94 -35.11
N ASP A 191 15.32 7.96 -36.00
CA ASP A 191 14.47 6.76 -35.89
C ASP A 191 14.81 5.93 -34.64
#